data_AF-A0A349VVA5-F1
#
_entry.id   AF-A0A349VVA5-F1
#
_cell.length_a   1.000
_cell.length_b   1.000
_cell.length_c   1.000
_cell.angle_alpha   90.00
_cell.angle_beta   90.00
_cell.angle_gamma   90.00
#
_symmetry.space_group_name_H-M   'P 1'
#
loop_
_entity.id
_entity.type
_entity.pdbx_description
1 polymer ?
#
loop_
_entity_poly.entity_id
_entity_poly.type
_entity_poly.pdbx_seq_one_letter_code
_entity_poly.pdbx_strand_id
1 'polypeptide(L)'
;MVQVEECIVDDNDIPQGYGGINSEGYPYGILRRQPIIPEILNGINNPKVWALAESCNRRNSEHGFRMFKVNGEYCFWGLRLLPVVRTPNAQELKMLLEKDPSSASALKSKSITPRIIRDITYNLLRKELAKVLDLSVKEASHIIGNELDCAPHEDPCGYIFMVPNW
;
A
#
# COMPACT_ATOMS: atom_id res chain seq x y z
N MET A 1 -8.90 23.97 -6.71
CA MET A 1 -10.17 23.22 -6.67
C MET A 1 -9.80 21.76 -6.81
N VAL A 2 -10.23 20.88 -5.91
CA VAL A 2 -9.93 19.44 -6.01
C VAL A 2 -10.84 18.85 -7.08
N GLN A 3 -10.26 18.22 -8.11
CA GLN A 3 -11.01 17.52 -9.16
C GLN A 3 -11.13 16.05 -8.77
N VAL A 4 -12.36 15.54 -8.72
CA VAL A 4 -12.65 14.13 -8.44
C VAL A 4 -13.40 13.55 -9.64
N GLU A 5 -12.89 12.46 -10.19
CA GLU A 5 -13.47 11.71 -11.29
C GLU A 5 -13.74 10.29 -10.81
N GLU A 6 -14.97 9.80 -10.95
CA GLU A 6 -15.28 8.39 -10.73
C GLU A 6 -14.90 7.58 -11.97
N CYS A 7 -14.10 6.54 -11.78
CA CYS A 7 -13.76 5.61 -12.84
C CYS A 7 -14.79 4.48 -12.86
N ILE A 8 -15.52 4.36 -13.97
CA ILE A 8 -16.45 3.25 -14.18
C ILE A 8 -15.61 2.03 -14.58
N VAL A 9 -15.75 0.94 -13.82
CA VAL A 9 -15.14 -0.37 -14.08
C VAL A 9 -16.26 -1.38 -14.24
N ASP A 10 -16.15 -2.28 -15.22
CA ASP A 10 -17.11 -3.38 -15.36
C ASP A 10 -16.81 -4.42 -14.27
N ASP A 11 -17.85 -4.90 -13.59
CA ASP A 11 -17.69 -5.94 -12.56
C ASP A 11 -17.18 -7.27 -13.16
N ASN A 12 -17.26 -7.46 -14.48
CA ASN A 12 -16.72 -8.62 -15.20
C ASN A 12 -15.29 -8.41 -15.72
N ASP A 13 -14.78 -7.18 -15.72
CA ASP A 13 -13.41 -6.91 -16.15
C ASP A 13 -12.43 -7.59 -15.19
N ILE A 14 -11.36 -8.17 -15.73
CA ILE A 14 -10.24 -8.67 -14.92
C ILE A 14 -9.19 -7.56 -14.89
N PRO A 15 -8.79 -7.02 -13.73
CA PRO A 15 -7.71 -6.04 -13.67
C PRO A 15 -6.43 -6.64 -14.27
N GLN A 16 -5.74 -5.83 -15.08
CA GLN A 16 -4.49 -6.19 -15.73
C GLN A 16 -3.46 -5.09 -15.43
N GLY A 17 -2.47 -5.40 -14.59
CA GLY A 17 -1.41 -4.49 -14.17
C GLY A 17 -0.03 -4.84 -14.73
N TYR A 18 0.86 -3.85 -14.85
CA TYR A 18 2.29 -4.04 -15.13
C TYR A 18 3.03 -4.46 -13.86
N GLY A 19 2.88 -5.72 -13.44
CA GLY A 19 3.61 -6.24 -12.27
C GLY A 19 3.28 -7.67 -11.84
N GLY A 20 2.39 -8.34 -12.58
CA GLY A 20 1.44 -9.25 -11.91
C GLY A 20 0.52 -8.38 -11.04
N ILE A 21 -0.73 -8.70 -10.83
CA ILE A 21 -1.07 -9.75 -9.90
C ILE A 21 -2.58 -9.77 -9.94
N ASN A 22 -3.09 -10.86 -10.43
CA ASN A 22 -4.40 -11.45 -10.25
C ASN A 22 -4.31 -12.65 -11.19
N SER A 23 -3.27 -13.46 -10.98
CA SER A 23 -2.97 -14.66 -11.76
C SER A 23 -4.15 -15.62 -11.72
N GLU A 24 -4.95 -15.51 -10.66
CA GLU A 24 -6.16 -16.23 -10.35
C GLU A 24 -7.34 -15.78 -11.23
N GLY A 25 -7.25 -14.61 -11.87
CA GLY A 25 -8.25 -14.12 -12.82
C GLY A 25 -9.54 -13.62 -12.17
N TYR A 26 -9.49 -13.15 -10.93
CA TYR A 26 -10.65 -12.60 -10.23
C TYR A 26 -11.18 -11.34 -10.92
N PRO A 27 -12.48 -11.27 -11.24
CA PRO A 27 -13.05 -10.08 -11.83
C PRO A 27 -13.16 -8.94 -10.80
N TYR A 28 -13.18 -7.69 -11.27
CA TYR A 28 -13.31 -6.48 -10.46
C TYR A 28 -14.50 -6.57 -9.49
N GLY A 29 -15.61 -7.18 -9.90
CA GLY A 29 -16.79 -7.37 -9.06
C GLY A 29 -16.51 -8.17 -7.79
N ILE A 30 -15.59 -9.14 -7.85
CA ILE A 30 -15.15 -9.87 -6.67
C ILE A 30 -14.14 -9.03 -5.88
N LEU A 31 -13.06 -8.58 -6.52
CA LEU A 31 -11.94 -7.92 -5.85
C LEU A 31 -12.36 -6.62 -5.15
N ARG A 32 -13.29 -5.87 -5.73
CA ARG A 32 -13.78 -4.64 -5.07
C ARG A 32 -14.54 -4.94 -3.79
N ARG A 33 -15.17 -6.11 -3.63
CA ARG A 33 -15.95 -6.50 -2.43
C ARG A 33 -15.15 -7.37 -1.46
N GLN A 34 -14.14 -8.08 -1.97
CA GLN A 34 -13.22 -8.91 -1.23
C GLN A 34 -11.76 -8.61 -1.65
N PRO A 35 -11.21 -7.43 -1.30
CA PRO A 35 -9.89 -7.02 -1.80
C PRO A 35 -8.74 -7.95 -1.41
N ILE A 36 -8.78 -8.53 -0.22
CA ILE A 36 -7.88 -9.62 0.17
C ILE A 36 -8.61 -10.94 -0.08
N ILE A 37 -8.19 -11.65 -1.12
CA ILE A 37 -8.84 -12.88 -1.60
C ILE A 37 -8.78 -14.02 -0.58
N PRO A 38 -9.72 -14.98 -0.62
CA PRO A 38 -9.78 -16.09 0.34
C PRO A 38 -8.49 -16.89 0.48
N GLU A 39 -7.76 -17.11 -0.62
CA GLU A 39 -6.50 -17.85 -0.66
C GLU A 39 -5.45 -17.19 0.23
N ILE A 40 -5.34 -15.85 0.15
CA ILE A 40 -4.46 -15.06 1.01
C ILE A 40 -4.94 -15.15 2.46
N LEU A 41 -6.23 -14.89 2.72
CA LEU A 41 -6.79 -14.95 4.08
C LEU A 41 -6.53 -16.27 4.79
N ASN A 42 -6.70 -17.38 4.07
CA ASN A 42 -6.50 -18.72 4.59
C ASN A 42 -5.01 -19.04 4.87
N GLY A 43 -4.09 -18.32 4.23
CA GLY A 43 -2.65 -18.43 4.45
C GLY A 43 -2.13 -17.63 5.65
N ILE A 44 -2.90 -16.67 6.18
CA ILE A 44 -2.47 -15.81 7.27
C ILE A 44 -2.63 -16.53 8.62
N ASN A 45 -1.51 -16.85 9.26
CA ASN A 45 -1.50 -17.48 10.58
C ASN A 45 -1.48 -16.49 11.75
N ASN A 46 -0.99 -15.26 11.52
CA ASN A 46 -0.89 -14.25 12.58
C ASN A 46 -2.26 -13.55 12.77
N PRO A 47 -2.90 -13.64 13.95
CA PRO A 47 -4.23 -13.09 14.18
C PRO A 47 -4.30 -11.56 13.97
N LYS A 48 -3.22 -10.84 14.29
CA LYS A 48 -3.16 -9.39 14.09
C LYS A 48 -3.12 -9.05 12.60
N VAL A 49 -2.34 -9.80 11.81
CA VAL A 49 -2.27 -9.62 10.34
C VAL A 49 -3.62 -9.97 9.72
N TRP A 50 -4.24 -11.05 10.17
CA TRP A 50 -5.56 -11.47 9.70
C TRP A 50 -6.60 -10.37 9.95
N ALA A 51 -6.58 -9.75 11.13
CA ALA A 51 -7.48 -8.64 11.47
C ALA A 51 -7.27 -7.40 10.58
N LEU A 52 -6.05 -7.15 10.09
CA LEU A 52 -5.80 -6.06 9.13
C LEU A 52 -6.49 -6.34 7.79
N ALA A 53 -6.34 -7.57 7.29
CA ALA A 53 -6.96 -8.02 6.04
C ALA A 53 -8.49 -8.06 6.14
N GLU A 54 -9.03 -8.62 7.22
CA GLU A 54 -10.47 -8.68 7.48
C GLU A 54 -11.08 -7.28 7.58
N SER A 55 -10.40 -6.34 8.25
CA SER A 55 -10.86 -4.95 8.34
C SER A 55 -10.95 -4.27 6.96
N CYS A 56 -10.02 -4.58 6.04
CA CYS A 56 -10.10 -4.12 4.65
C CYS A 56 -11.31 -4.73 3.92
N ASN A 57 -11.49 -6.04 4.02
CA ASN A 57 -12.60 -6.74 3.36
C ASN A 57 -13.96 -6.28 3.89
N ARG A 58 -14.13 -6.22 5.21
CA ARG A 58 -15.37 -5.76 5.85
C ARG A 58 -15.73 -4.32 5.46
N ARG A 59 -14.73 -3.46 5.24
CA ARG A 59 -14.98 -2.08 4.76
C ARG A 59 -15.61 -2.07 3.36
N ASN A 60 -15.27 -3.05 2.54
CA ASN A 60 -15.60 -3.09 1.13
C ASN A 60 -16.71 -4.09 0.78
N SER A 61 -17.14 -4.96 1.70
CA SER A 61 -18.04 -6.07 1.41
C SER A 61 -19.43 -5.68 0.91
N GLU A 62 -20.00 -4.58 1.44
CA GLU A 62 -21.38 -4.20 1.12
C GLU A 62 -21.51 -3.46 -0.22
N HIS A 63 -20.65 -2.46 -0.44
CA HIS A 63 -20.77 -1.56 -1.61
C HIS A 63 -19.64 -1.73 -2.63
N GLY A 64 -18.61 -2.49 -2.28
CA GLY A 64 -17.38 -2.56 -3.05
C GLY A 64 -16.56 -1.29 -2.97
N PHE A 65 -15.25 -1.42 -3.16
CA PHE A 65 -14.39 -0.31 -3.49
C PHE A 65 -14.88 0.39 -4.75
N ARG A 66 -14.78 1.72 -4.78
CA ARG A 66 -15.06 2.56 -5.93
C ARG A 66 -13.76 3.23 -6.35
N MET A 67 -13.41 3.08 -7.62
CA MET A 67 -12.19 3.67 -8.17
C MET A 67 -12.44 5.15 -8.50
N PHE A 68 -11.57 6.02 -8.01
CA PHE A 68 -11.60 7.44 -8.33
C PHE A 68 -10.23 7.91 -8.80
N LYS A 69 -10.21 8.99 -9.58
CA LYS A 69 -9.04 9.85 -9.73
C LYS A 69 -9.23 11.14 -8.96
N VAL A 70 -8.19 11.55 -8.23
CA VAL A 70 -8.12 12.84 -7.55
C VAL A 70 -7.01 13.64 -8.21
N ASN A 71 -7.38 14.75 -8.86
CA ASN A 71 -6.47 15.56 -9.67
C ASN A 71 -5.69 14.74 -10.73
N GLY A 72 -6.35 13.75 -11.34
CA GLY A 72 -5.77 12.89 -12.38
C GLY A 72 -5.09 11.62 -11.88
N GLU A 73 -4.82 11.50 -10.58
CA GLU A 73 -4.15 10.34 -9.97
C GLU A 73 -5.14 9.35 -9.35
N TYR A 74 -4.93 8.05 -9.53
CA TYR A 74 -5.81 7.02 -8.95
C TYR A 74 -5.76 7.03 -7.42
N CYS A 75 -6.92 6.97 -6.79
CA CYS A 75 -7.09 6.97 -5.34
C CYS A 75 -7.44 5.57 -4.83
N PHE A 76 -6.51 4.95 -4.12
CA PHE A 76 -6.69 3.60 -3.55
C PHE A 76 -7.08 3.62 -2.06
N TRP A 77 -7.52 4.77 -1.54
CA TRP A 77 -7.81 4.94 -0.11
C TRP A 77 -8.82 3.92 0.43
N GLY A 78 -9.82 3.53 -0.35
CA GLY A 78 -10.81 2.52 0.05
C GLY A 78 -10.22 1.13 0.25
N LEU A 79 -9.11 0.83 -0.41
CA LEU A 79 -8.39 -0.45 -0.34
C LEU A 79 -7.30 -0.49 0.72
N ARG A 80 -7.10 0.59 1.48
CA ARG A 80 -6.02 0.66 2.45
C ARG A 80 -6.14 -0.39 3.56
N LEU A 81 -5.02 -1.02 3.89
CA LEU A 81 -4.80 -1.73 5.14
C LEU A 81 -4.03 -0.82 6.11
N LEU A 82 -4.29 -0.97 7.41
CA LEU A 82 -3.56 -0.25 8.45
C LEU A 82 -2.13 -0.83 8.61
N PRO A 83 -1.13 -0.01 8.96
CA PRO A 83 -1.23 1.39 9.35
C PRO A 83 -1.26 2.36 8.17
N VAL A 84 -1.82 3.55 8.43
CA VAL A 84 -1.69 4.73 7.57
C VAL A 84 -0.66 5.65 8.20
N VAL A 85 0.42 5.94 7.48
CA VAL A 85 1.58 6.68 7.99
C VAL A 85 1.72 7.98 7.23
N ARG A 86 1.93 9.11 7.91
CA ARG A 86 2.20 10.38 7.24
C ARG A 86 3.56 10.33 6.53
N THR A 87 3.61 10.70 5.27
CA THR A 87 4.88 10.86 4.55
C THR A 87 5.59 12.15 5.00
N PRO A 88 6.94 12.16 4.98
CA PRO A 88 7.70 13.31 5.39
C PRO A 88 7.52 14.47 4.40
N ASN A 89 7.47 15.70 4.91
CA ASN A 89 7.66 16.88 4.05
C ASN A 89 9.11 16.96 3.55
N ALA A 90 9.42 17.91 2.67
CA ALA A 90 10.76 18.04 2.08
C ALA A 90 11.89 18.17 3.11
N GLN A 91 11.67 18.92 4.20
CA GLN A 91 12.67 19.11 5.25
C GLN A 91 12.85 17.84 6.09
N GLU A 92 11.75 17.17 6.43
CA GLU A 92 11.76 15.90 7.15
C GLU A 92 12.43 14.79 6.34
N LEU A 93 12.15 14.73 5.03
CA LEU A 93 12.77 13.78 4.12
C LEU A 93 14.28 13.99 4.06
N LYS A 94 14.73 15.24 3.97
CA LYS A 94 16.15 15.57 4.01
C LYS A 94 16.81 15.08 5.30
N MET A 95 16.19 15.32 6.46
CA MET A 95 16.71 14.82 7.74
C MET A 95 16.75 13.29 7.81
N LEU A 96 15.77 12.60 7.23
CA LEU A 96 15.77 11.14 7.17
C LEU A 96 16.88 10.62 6.26
N LEU A 97 17.09 11.25 5.10
CA LEU A 97 18.15 10.90 4.15
C LEU A 97 19.55 11.11 4.75
N GLU A 98 19.74 12.13 5.58
CA GLU A 98 21.00 12.40 6.29
C GLU A 98 21.31 11.37 7.38
N LYS A 99 20.27 10.83 8.03
CA LYS A 99 20.41 9.85 9.12
C LYS A 99 20.64 8.43 8.61
N ASP A 100 20.13 8.10 7.42
CA ASP A 100 20.33 6.78 6.84
C ASP A 100 21.71 6.69 6.14
N PRO A 101 22.60 5.78 6.57
CA PRO A 101 23.96 5.71 6.03
C PRO A 101 24.02 5.49 4.51
N SER A 102 23.06 4.75 3.95
CA SER A 102 23.04 4.41 2.53
C SER A 102 22.63 5.60 1.66
N SER A 103 21.67 6.40 2.12
CA SER A 103 21.25 7.61 1.40
C SER A 103 22.09 8.85 1.73
N ALA A 104 22.74 8.92 2.90
CA ALA A 104 23.53 10.08 3.31
C ALA A 104 24.68 10.37 2.34
N SER A 105 25.30 9.31 1.81
CA SER A 105 26.34 9.43 0.78
C SER A 105 25.77 10.01 -0.52
N ALA A 106 24.64 9.49 -0.99
CA ALA A 106 23.96 9.97 -2.19
C ALA A 106 23.46 11.41 -2.06
N LEU A 107 23.08 11.84 -0.85
CA LEU A 107 22.69 13.22 -0.58
C LEU A 107 23.88 14.18 -0.71
N LYS A 108 25.05 13.81 -0.15
CA LYS A 108 26.28 14.61 -0.24
C LYS A 108 26.78 14.75 -1.67
N SER A 109 26.70 13.68 -2.47
CA SER A 109 27.08 13.68 -3.89
C SER A 109 25.99 14.21 -4.83
N LYS A 110 24.85 14.68 -4.31
CA LYS A 110 23.69 15.13 -5.10
C LYS A 110 23.19 14.09 -6.11
N SER A 111 23.29 12.81 -5.77
CA SER A 111 22.88 11.68 -6.61
C SER A 111 21.65 10.94 -6.05
N ILE A 112 20.74 11.69 -5.40
CA ILE A 112 19.47 11.15 -4.92
C ILE A 112 18.61 10.74 -6.12
N THR A 113 17.99 9.56 -6.02
CA THR A 113 17.10 9.01 -7.05
C THR A 113 15.71 8.77 -6.46
N PRO A 114 14.66 8.68 -7.30
CA PRO A 114 13.32 8.31 -6.83
C PRO A 114 13.29 6.97 -6.09
N ARG A 115 14.20 6.04 -6.42
CA ARG A 115 14.32 4.76 -5.70
C ARG A 115 14.78 4.96 -4.26
N ILE A 116 15.81 5.78 -4.04
CA ILE A 116 16.32 6.08 -2.69
C ILE A 116 15.23 6.74 -1.84
N ILE A 117 14.45 7.66 -2.42
CA ILE A 117 13.33 8.29 -1.73
C ILE A 117 12.27 7.24 -1.34
N ARG A 118 11.87 6.37 -2.27
CA ARG A 118 10.93 5.27 -2.00
C ARG A 118 11.43 4.32 -0.93
N ASP A 119 12.72 3.98 -0.94
CA ASP A 119 13.29 3.09 0.08
C ASP A 119 13.15 3.69 1.50
N ILE A 120 13.32 5.02 1.65
CA ILE A 120 13.10 5.73 2.91
C ILE A 120 11.61 5.74 3.29
N THR A 121 10.72 6.15 2.38
CA THR A 121 9.27 6.26 2.68
C THR A 121 8.65 4.90 2.97
N TYR A 122 9.03 3.85 2.23
CA TYR A 122 8.54 2.49 2.43
C TYR A 122 9.06 1.91 3.76
N ASN A 123 10.26 2.30 4.18
CA ASN A 123 10.78 1.90 5.49
C ASN A 123 10.01 2.54 6.66
N LEU A 124 9.39 3.72 6.48
CA LEU A 124 8.50 4.29 7.48
C LEU A 124 7.26 3.41 7.69
N LEU A 125 6.63 2.98 6.59
CA LEU A 125 5.48 2.06 6.64
C LEU A 125 5.86 0.74 7.32
N ARG A 126 6.99 0.13 6.93
CA ARG A 126 7.47 -1.13 7.53
C ARG A 126 7.74 -1.00 9.02
N LYS A 127 8.32 0.12 9.47
CA LYS A 127 8.56 0.39 10.89
C LYS A 127 7.27 0.55 11.68
N GLU A 128 6.29 1.26 11.14
CA GLU A 128 5.01 1.41 11.84
C GLU A 128 4.26 0.09 11.89
N LEU A 129 4.26 -0.70 10.80
CA LEU A 129 3.65 -2.02 10.79
C LEU A 129 4.33 -2.96 11.81
N ALA A 130 5.66 -2.97 11.84
CA ALA A 130 6.44 -3.72 12.82
C ALA A 130 6.02 -3.38 14.26
N LYS A 131 5.86 -2.09 14.57
CA LYS A 131 5.39 -1.63 15.89
C LYS A 131 3.94 -2.06 16.18
N VAL A 132 3.03 -1.93 15.21
CA VAL A 132 1.61 -2.33 15.36
C VAL A 132 1.49 -3.83 15.63
N LEU A 133 2.29 -4.63 14.94
CA LEU A 133 2.24 -6.09 15.03
C LEU A 133 3.11 -6.67 16.14
N ASP A 134 4.02 -5.88 16.72
CA ASP A 134 5.07 -6.32 17.66
C ASP A 134 6.03 -7.32 17.01
N LEU A 135 6.60 -6.92 15.87
CA LEU A 135 7.50 -7.70 15.02
C LEU A 135 8.74 -6.90 14.65
N SER A 136 9.72 -7.56 14.02
CA SER A 136 10.84 -6.85 13.39
C SER A 136 10.42 -6.16 12.08
N VAL A 137 11.19 -5.16 11.65
CA VAL A 137 11.00 -4.49 10.34
C VAL A 137 11.15 -5.48 9.18
N LYS A 138 11.99 -6.52 9.34
CA LYS A 138 12.17 -7.57 8.34
C LYS A 138 10.91 -8.42 8.19
N GLU A 139 10.32 -8.84 9.29
CA GLU A 139 9.05 -9.59 9.29
C GLU A 139 7.91 -8.72 8.74
N ALA A 140 7.83 -7.45 9.14
CA ALA A 140 6.86 -6.52 8.58
C ALA A 140 7.00 -6.38 7.05
N SER A 141 8.22 -6.33 6.52
CA SER A 141 8.45 -6.32 5.07
C SER A 141 8.02 -7.62 4.38
N HIS A 142 8.19 -8.77 5.04
CA HIS A 142 7.74 -10.06 4.53
C HIS A 142 6.21 -10.14 4.52
N ILE A 143 5.57 -9.69 5.59
CA ILE A 143 4.10 -9.67 5.71
C ILE A 143 3.48 -8.85 4.58
N ILE A 144 4.03 -7.66 4.28
CA ILE A 144 3.51 -6.80 3.20
C ILE A 144 3.47 -7.55 1.87
N GLY A 145 4.60 -8.10 1.43
CA GLY A 145 4.71 -8.64 0.07
C GLY A 145 4.30 -10.11 -0.07
N ASN A 146 4.45 -10.92 0.98
CA ASN A 146 4.32 -12.37 0.88
C ASN A 146 3.08 -12.91 1.60
N GLU A 147 2.72 -12.37 2.76
CA GLU A 147 1.55 -12.87 3.50
C GLU A 147 0.26 -12.14 3.12
N LEU A 148 0.34 -10.84 2.82
CA LEU A 148 -0.82 -10.02 2.47
C LEU A 148 -0.95 -9.76 0.96
N ASP A 149 0.08 -10.09 0.18
CA ASP A 149 0.24 -9.70 -1.24
C ASP A 149 -0.17 -8.24 -1.49
N CYS A 150 0.47 -7.34 -0.74
CA CYS A 150 0.20 -5.92 -0.76
C CYS A 150 1.41 -5.12 -1.26
N ALA A 151 1.13 -3.94 -1.80
CA ALA A 151 2.13 -2.95 -2.17
C ALA A 151 2.01 -1.70 -1.29
N PRO A 152 3.13 -1.07 -0.90
CA PRO A 152 3.11 0.29 -0.37
C PRO A 152 2.61 1.27 -1.42
N HIS A 153 1.67 2.12 -1.04
CA HIS A 153 1.09 3.16 -1.88
C HIS A 153 1.19 4.51 -1.16
N GLU A 154 1.82 5.49 -1.82
CA GLU A 154 1.89 6.88 -1.38
C GLU A 154 0.77 7.67 -2.04
N ASP A 155 -0.09 8.31 -1.25
CA ASP A 155 -1.17 9.13 -1.76
C ASP A 155 -0.76 10.62 -1.87
N PRO A 156 -1.43 11.40 -2.74
CA PRO A 156 -1.19 12.84 -2.86
C PRO A 156 -1.51 13.65 -1.60
N CYS A 157 -2.18 13.07 -0.61
CA CYS A 157 -2.53 13.74 0.64
C CYS A 157 -1.39 13.68 1.68
N GLY A 158 -0.27 13.05 1.34
CA GLY A 158 0.90 12.95 2.21
C GLY A 158 0.81 11.77 3.17
N TYR A 159 0.23 10.65 2.74
CA TYR A 159 0.19 9.41 3.50
C TYR A 159 0.73 8.21 2.69
N ILE A 160 1.27 7.23 3.39
CA ILE A 160 1.67 5.93 2.86
C ILE A 160 0.94 4.83 3.62
N PHE A 161 0.41 3.86 2.89
CA PHE A 161 -0.30 2.70 3.43
C PHE A 161 -0.14 1.50 2.51
N MET A 162 -0.64 0.34 2.92
CA MET A 162 -0.63 -0.87 2.10
C MET A 162 -1.93 -0.96 1.31
N VAL A 163 -1.85 -1.41 0.06
CA VAL A 163 -3.01 -1.77 -0.78
C VAL A 163 -2.81 -3.18 -1.33
N PRO A 164 -3.88 -3.98 -1.49
CA PRO A 164 -3.81 -5.26 -2.19
C PRO A 164 -3.20 -5.07 -3.57
N ASN A 165 -2.41 -6.04 -4.00
CA ASN A 165 -1.84 -6.09 -5.33
C ASN A 165 -2.82 -6.90 -6.21
N TRP A 166 -3.35 -6.26 -7.26
CA TRP A 166 -4.47 -6.69 -8.11
C TRP A 166 -4.26 -6.16 -9.53
#